data_AF-A0A2D8NED3-F1
#
_entry.id   AF-A0A2D8NED3-F1
#
_cell.length_a   1.000
_cell.length_b   1.000
_cell.length_c   1.000
_cell.angle_alpha   90.00
_cell.angle_beta   90.00
_cell.angle_gamma   90.00
#
_symmetry.space_group_name_H-M   'P 1'
#
loop_
_entity.id
_entity.type
_entity.pdbx_description
1 polymer ?
#
loop_
_entity_poly.entity_id
_entity_poly.type
_entity_poly.pdbx_seq_one_letter_code
_entity_poly.pdbx_strand_id
1 'polypeptide(L)'
;MAENQSKAATRANSPAQAPVLRPGRAADPVPVPVAPGDQTPATVPANPAAESAPTGQAPETSSESEPSADRGESRDTDSGKPERVLAESRQRKLRLMLRQCDRVLLMDFDLLAMNGWPDNYTMAEARRSRDLWLFSALIAAAVFLSGLTGFVPAWIAGGGFGAFVIILLLGVPAVRRIYTTKPSYLDLIITRQRMLREARQHVAHLEGSDGLIWQCARMADFNPALKNTRFSHLLRLSESRSLSRQLTRREHVRLYLICLLEAEKAYSRVQKAFFEGNQEALDRGWEEVAAEPEPRT
;
A
#
# COMPACT_ATOMS: atom_id res chain seq x y z
N MET A 1 54.28 -26.40 -2.64
CA MET A 1 53.02 -25.63 -2.62
C MET A 1 52.98 -24.80 -1.34
N ALA A 2 53.46 -23.55 -1.36
CA ALA A 2 53.31 -22.59 -0.24
C ALA A 2 53.82 -21.20 -0.66
N GLU A 3 53.04 -20.41 -1.41
CA GLU A 3 53.39 -18.99 -1.65
C GLU A 3 52.23 -18.09 -2.12
N ASN A 4 51.00 -18.27 -1.60
CA ASN A 4 49.86 -17.42 -2.00
C ASN A 4 48.93 -16.98 -0.86
N GLN A 5 49.41 -16.88 0.38
CA GLN A 5 48.61 -16.36 1.51
C GLN A 5 49.06 -15.00 2.06
N SER A 6 50.18 -14.45 1.59
CA SER A 6 50.77 -13.21 2.14
C SER A 6 50.19 -11.90 1.57
N LYS A 7 49.31 -11.92 0.57
CA LYS A 7 48.69 -10.70 0.00
C LYS A 7 47.34 -10.32 0.63
N ALA A 8 46.73 -11.17 1.44
CA ALA A 8 45.45 -10.88 2.09
C ALA A 8 45.60 -10.16 3.45
N ALA A 9 46.79 -10.19 4.07
CA ALA A 9 47.01 -9.67 5.42
C ALA A 9 47.33 -8.15 5.48
N THR A 10 47.65 -7.50 4.36
CA THR A 10 48.14 -6.10 4.36
C THR A 10 47.06 -5.04 4.10
N ARG A 11 45.78 -5.42 3.97
CA ARG A 11 44.66 -4.46 3.81
C ARG A 11 43.92 -4.11 5.11
N ALA A 12 44.37 -4.63 6.25
CA ALA A 12 43.67 -4.52 7.53
C ALA A 12 44.08 -3.34 8.43
N ASN A 13 44.84 -2.36 7.93
CA ASN A 13 45.24 -1.18 8.71
C ASN A 13 45.02 0.13 7.92
N SER A 14 43.77 0.58 7.84
CA SER A 14 43.44 1.97 7.50
C SER A 14 42.22 2.40 8.32
N PRO A 15 42.28 3.53 9.06
CA PRO A 15 41.22 3.92 9.97
C PRO A 15 39.95 4.33 9.22
N ALA A 16 38.81 3.94 9.79
CA ALA A 16 37.47 4.11 9.27
C ALA A 16 37.14 5.58 8.97
N GLN A 17 36.96 5.91 7.68
CA GLN A 17 36.25 7.11 7.27
C GLN A 17 34.75 6.86 7.43
N ALA A 18 34.13 7.62 8.34
CA ALA A 18 32.69 7.71 8.47
C ALA A 18 32.06 8.23 7.17
N PRO A 19 30.85 7.78 6.80
CA PRO A 19 30.17 8.28 5.60
C PRO A 19 29.70 9.71 5.86
N VAL A 20 30.43 10.69 5.33
CA VAL A 20 30.04 12.10 5.35
C VAL A 20 28.92 12.28 4.32
N LEU A 21 27.70 12.49 4.81
CA LEU A 21 26.59 12.96 3.99
C LEU A 21 26.94 14.39 3.52
N ARG A 22 27.05 14.59 2.20
CA ARG A 22 27.15 15.92 1.61
C ARG A 22 25.87 16.71 1.99
N PRO A 23 25.97 17.90 2.59
CA PRO A 23 24.80 18.75 2.76
C PRO A 23 24.29 19.15 1.37
N GLY A 24 23.05 18.76 1.07
CA GLY A 24 22.35 19.17 -0.13
C GLY A 24 22.24 20.69 -0.17
N ARG A 25 22.54 21.26 -1.34
CA ARG A 25 22.36 22.67 -1.66
C ARG A 25 20.88 23.01 -1.64
N ALA A 26 20.51 24.12 -1.00
CA ALA A 26 19.14 24.63 -1.01
C ALA A 26 18.71 24.95 -2.45
N ALA A 27 17.53 24.46 -2.84
CA ALA A 27 16.88 24.81 -4.09
C ALA A 27 16.13 26.14 -3.92
N ASP A 28 16.59 27.15 -4.68
CA ASP A 28 15.88 28.31 -5.25
C ASP A 28 15.01 29.27 -4.40
N PRO A 29 14.84 30.53 -4.89
CA PRO A 29 14.57 31.69 -4.05
C PRO A 29 13.10 31.85 -3.65
N VAL A 30 12.94 32.45 -2.47
CA VAL A 30 11.67 32.81 -1.82
C VAL A 30 10.88 33.84 -2.67
N PRO A 31 9.58 33.62 -2.95
CA PRO A 31 8.72 34.65 -3.53
C PRO A 31 8.40 35.74 -2.52
N VAL A 32 8.56 37.00 -2.94
CA VAL A 32 8.18 38.22 -2.20
C VAL A 32 6.67 38.24 -1.93
N PRO A 33 6.20 38.65 -0.74
CA PRO A 33 4.77 38.77 -0.45
C PRO A 33 4.19 40.02 -1.12
N VAL A 34 3.14 39.84 -1.91
CA VAL A 34 2.29 40.94 -2.42
C VAL A 34 1.18 41.20 -1.39
N ALA A 35 1.08 42.45 -0.95
CA ALA A 35 0.06 42.96 -0.04
C ALA A 35 -1.30 43.18 -0.76
N PRO A 36 -2.43 43.24 -0.03
CA PRO A 36 -3.79 43.15 -0.58
C PRO A 36 -4.41 44.53 -0.90
N GLY A 37 -5.18 44.58 -1.98
CA GLY A 37 -6.02 45.69 -2.46
C GLY A 37 -6.20 45.50 -3.98
N ASP A 38 -7.36 45.39 -4.59
CA ASP A 38 -8.65 46.03 -4.34
C ASP A 38 -9.83 45.12 -4.70
N GLN A 39 -10.97 45.41 -4.08
CA GLN A 39 -12.25 44.75 -4.22
C GLN A 39 -13.11 45.38 -5.34
N THR A 40 -13.96 44.52 -5.92
CA THR A 40 -15.38 44.76 -6.33
C THR A 40 -15.72 45.51 -7.66
N PRO A 41 -16.94 45.35 -8.23
CA PRO A 41 -17.53 44.12 -8.83
C PRO A 41 -18.45 44.42 -10.07
N ALA A 42 -19.29 43.43 -10.43
CA ALA A 42 -20.56 43.53 -11.21
C ALA A 42 -20.44 43.32 -12.74
N THR A 43 -21.39 42.77 -13.52
CA THR A 43 -22.84 42.54 -13.35
C THR A 43 -23.32 41.48 -14.38
N VAL A 44 -24.41 40.77 -14.06
CA VAL A 44 -25.24 39.89 -14.92
C VAL A 44 -26.22 40.74 -15.77
N PRO A 45 -26.67 40.28 -16.96
CA PRO A 45 -28.12 40.00 -17.18
C PRO A 45 -28.32 38.72 -18.04
N ALA A 46 -29.28 37.80 -17.82
CA ALA A 46 -30.75 37.87 -17.76
C ALA A 46 -31.47 38.10 -19.13
N ASN A 47 -31.87 36.98 -19.76
CA ASN A 47 -33.04 36.62 -20.62
C ASN A 47 -34.01 37.72 -21.14
N PRO A 48 -34.76 37.53 -22.28
CA PRO A 48 -35.86 36.53 -22.31
C PRO A 48 -36.33 35.94 -23.68
N ALA A 49 -36.99 34.77 -23.55
CA ALA A 49 -38.30 34.33 -24.09
C ALA A 49 -38.65 34.21 -25.60
N ALA A 50 -39.48 33.18 -25.82
CA ALA A 50 -40.55 33.00 -26.83
C ALA A 50 -40.15 32.54 -28.24
N GLU A 51 -40.89 31.73 -29.00
CA GLU A 51 -42.05 30.83 -28.86
C GLU A 51 -42.29 30.25 -30.27
N SER A 52 -42.98 29.12 -30.38
CA SER A 52 -43.74 28.65 -31.57
C SER A 52 -43.05 27.74 -32.62
N ALA A 53 -43.56 26.52 -32.69
CA ALA A 53 -43.49 25.57 -33.80
C ALA A 53 -44.54 25.92 -34.90
N PRO A 54 -44.98 24.98 -35.75
CA PRO A 54 -44.35 24.39 -36.93
C PRO A 54 -45.12 24.74 -38.22
N THR A 55 -44.55 24.57 -39.41
CA THR A 55 -45.38 24.43 -40.64
C THR A 55 -44.66 23.55 -41.64
N GLY A 56 -45.29 22.43 -41.99
CA GLY A 56 -44.86 21.57 -43.08
C GLY A 56 -45.33 22.09 -44.43
N GLN A 57 -44.58 21.76 -45.46
CA GLN A 57 -45.10 21.55 -46.81
C GLN A 57 -44.04 20.80 -47.63
N ALA A 58 -44.38 19.56 -48.00
CA ALA A 58 -43.91 18.96 -49.23
C ALA A 58 -44.58 19.68 -50.41
N PRO A 59 -43.96 19.71 -51.59
CA PRO A 59 -44.33 18.70 -52.57
C PRO A 59 -43.16 18.08 -53.33
N GLU A 60 -43.44 16.87 -53.79
CA GLU A 60 -42.68 16.03 -54.69
C GLU A 60 -42.38 16.75 -56.02
N THR A 61 -41.17 16.58 -56.55
CA THR A 61 -40.99 16.38 -58.00
C THR A 61 -39.75 15.53 -58.23
N SER A 62 -39.98 14.36 -58.78
CA SER A 62 -39.00 13.40 -59.28
C SER A 62 -38.27 13.96 -60.50
N SER A 63 -36.95 13.84 -60.52
CA SER A 63 -36.15 13.76 -61.74
C SER A 63 -34.90 12.94 -61.45
N GLU A 64 -34.95 11.73 -61.96
CA GLU A 64 -33.91 10.72 -61.98
C GLU A 64 -32.82 11.17 -62.96
N SER A 65 -31.58 11.26 -62.50
CA SER A 65 -30.37 11.35 -63.33
C SER A 65 -29.14 11.06 -62.47
N GLU A 66 -28.70 9.80 -62.49
CA GLU A 66 -27.32 9.40 -62.19
C GLU A 66 -26.69 8.85 -63.49
N PRO A 67 -25.37 8.69 -63.63
CA PRO A 67 -24.30 9.08 -62.71
C PRO A 67 -23.22 9.94 -63.40
N SER A 68 -22.53 10.78 -62.65
CA SER A 68 -21.22 11.31 -63.06
C SER A 68 -20.26 11.15 -61.89
N ALA A 69 -19.43 10.12 -62.00
CA ALA A 69 -18.25 9.96 -61.19
C ALA A 69 -17.36 11.20 -61.38
N ASP A 70 -17.12 11.91 -60.28
CA ASP A 70 -15.78 12.32 -59.80
C ASP A 70 -15.93 13.51 -58.83
N ARG A 71 -16.12 13.21 -57.54
CA ARG A 71 -15.68 14.08 -56.44
C ARG A 71 -15.58 13.30 -55.13
N GLY A 72 -14.68 12.33 -55.12
CA GLY A 72 -14.17 11.76 -53.88
C GLY A 72 -13.20 12.72 -53.23
N GLU A 73 -13.69 13.74 -52.52
CA GLU A 73 -12.85 14.51 -51.60
C GLU A 73 -13.71 15.09 -50.47
N SER A 74 -13.41 14.65 -49.24
CA SER A 74 -13.78 15.27 -47.95
C SER A 74 -15.25 15.22 -47.49
N ARG A 75 -15.81 14.01 -47.32
CA ARG A 75 -17.00 13.82 -46.45
C ARG A 75 -16.77 12.99 -45.19
N ASP A 76 -15.56 12.45 -44.98
CA ASP A 76 -15.21 11.65 -43.79
C ASP A 76 -14.44 12.40 -42.69
N THR A 77 -14.16 13.69 -42.88
CA THR A 77 -13.41 14.48 -41.89
C THR A 77 -14.28 15.04 -40.76
N ASP A 78 -15.60 15.04 -40.88
CA ASP A 78 -16.52 15.61 -39.87
C ASP A 78 -17.14 14.55 -38.95
N SER A 79 -17.34 13.32 -39.45
CA SER A 79 -17.81 12.17 -38.66
C SER A 79 -16.77 11.66 -37.66
N GLY A 80 -15.48 11.83 -37.97
CA GLY A 80 -14.38 11.42 -37.10
C GLY A 80 -14.08 12.37 -35.94
N LYS A 81 -14.51 13.64 -35.98
CA LYS A 81 -14.26 14.63 -34.91
C LYS A 81 -14.86 14.24 -33.55
N PRO A 82 -16.15 13.84 -33.43
CA PRO A 82 -16.70 13.42 -32.15
C PRO A 82 -16.03 12.14 -31.63
N GLU A 83 -15.70 11.19 -32.50
CA GLU A 83 -15.02 9.95 -32.10
C GLU A 83 -13.60 10.20 -31.59
N ARG A 84 -12.85 11.11 -32.24
CA ARG A 84 -11.52 11.55 -31.80
C ARG A 84 -11.56 12.16 -30.39
N VAL A 85 -12.46 13.10 -30.16
CA VAL A 85 -12.60 13.76 -28.84
C VAL A 85 -12.98 12.75 -27.74
N LEU A 86 -13.85 11.77 -28.06
CA LEU A 86 -14.19 10.70 -27.13
C LEU A 86 -12.98 9.78 -26.85
N ALA A 87 -12.21 9.41 -27.87
CA ALA A 87 -11.00 8.61 -27.72
C ALA A 87 -9.94 9.32 -26.87
N GLU A 88 -9.70 10.61 -27.11
CA GLU A 88 -8.81 11.44 -26.28
C GLU A 88 -9.24 11.47 -24.82
N SER A 89 -10.52 11.70 -24.56
CA SER A 89 -11.04 11.75 -23.19
C SER A 89 -10.84 10.42 -22.46
N ARG A 90 -11.03 9.30 -23.17
CA ARG A 90 -10.81 7.95 -22.64
C ARG A 90 -9.33 7.72 -22.35
N GLN A 91 -8.44 8.05 -23.26
CA GLN A 91 -7.00 7.88 -23.05
C GLN A 91 -6.46 8.76 -21.91
N ARG A 92 -6.89 10.03 -21.83
CA ARG A 92 -6.55 10.92 -20.71
C ARG A 92 -7.03 10.33 -19.37
N LYS A 93 -8.25 9.79 -19.33
CA LYS A 93 -8.80 9.12 -18.15
C LYS A 93 -7.97 7.91 -17.74
N LEU A 94 -7.59 7.05 -18.69
CA LEU A 94 -6.75 5.87 -18.44
C LEU A 94 -5.36 6.25 -17.95
N ARG A 95 -4.71 7.24 -18.57
CA ARG A 95 -3.40 7.76 -18.13
C ARG A 95 -3.44 8.29 -16.70
N LEU A 96 -4.50 9.03 -16.34
CA LEU A 96 -4.69 9.53 -14.99
C LEU A 96 -4.90 8.38 -13.99
N MET A 97 -5.70 7.38 -14.35
CA MET A 97 -5.91 6.18 -13.51
C MET A 97 -4.61 5.42 -13.26
N LEU A 98 -3.80 5.21 -14.30
CA LEU A 98 -2.50 4.54 -14.18
C LEU A 98 -1.56 5.33 -13.27
N ARG A 99 -1.43 6.65 -13.46
CA ARG A 99 -0.58 7.50 -12.59
C ARG A 99 -1.01 7.47 -11.12
N GLN A 100 -2.32 7.47 -10.86
CA GLN A 100 -2.86 7.41 -9.50
C GLN A 100 -2.63 6.04 -8.85
N CYS A 101 -2.80 4.96 -9.61
CA CYS A 101 -2.72 3.59 -9.09
C CYS A 101 -1.33 2.95 -9.22
N ASP A 102 -0.33 3.65 -9.77
CA ASP A 102 1.03 3.12 -10.00
C ASP A 102 1.66 2.58 -8.71
N ARG A 103 1.35 3.20 -7.58
CA ARG A 103 1.84 2.80 -6.26
C ARG A 103 1.39 1.41 -5.81
N VAL A 104 0.37 0.83 -6.42
CA VAL A 104 -0.02 -0.57 -6.18
C VAL A 104 1.13 -1.53 -6.51
N LEU A 105 1.98 -1.18 -7.49
CA LEU A 105 3.12 -2.00 -7.89
C LEU A 105 4.26 -1.99 -6.87
N LEU A 106 4.28 -1.03 -5.94
CA LEU A 106 5.28 -0.93 -4.87
C LEU A 106 4.90 -1.74 -3.63
N MET A 107 3.86 -2.57 -3.69
CA MET A 107 3.47 -3.38 -2.53
C MET A 107 4.53 -4.45 -2.24
N ASP A 108 4.81 -4.67 -0.96
CA ASP A 108 5.64 -5.77 -0.49
C ASP A 108 4.72 -6.90 0.00
N PHE A 109 4.69 -7.98 -0.76
CA PHE A 109 3.85 -9.14 -0.45
C PHE A 109 4.26 -9.81 0.86
N ASP A 110 5.56 -9.99 1.12
CA ASP A 110 6.04 -10.73 2.29
C ASP A 110 5.69 -10.01 3.59
N LEU A 111 5.84 -8.68 3.57
CA LEU A 111 5.54 -7.81 4.70
C LEU A 111 4.03 -7.80 5.01
N LEU A 112 3.17 -7.70 3.99
CA LEU A 112 1.71 -7.69 4.15
C LEU A 112 1.12 -9.07 4.44
N ALA A 113 1.67 -10.13 3.84
CA ALA A 113 1.20 -11.49 4.05
C ALA A 113 1.45 -11.95 5.50
N MET A 114 2.45 -11.36 6.17
CA MET A 114 2.90 -11.71 7.51
C MET A 114 3.04 -13.23 7.63
N ASN A 115 3.87 -13.81 6.75
CA ASN A 115 4.05 -15.26 6.65
C ASN A 115 4.55 -15.86 7.98
N GLY A 116 5.46 -15.15 8.67
CA GLY A 116 6.03 -15.54 9.96
C GLY A 116 5.16 -15.25 11.20
N TRP A 117 3.87 -14.94 11.05
CA TRP A 117 3.02 -14.61 12.21
C TRP A 117 2.98 -15.77 13.22
N PRO A 118 3.35 -15.53 14.50
CA PRO A 118 3.43 -16.62 15.46
C PRO A 118 2.05 -17.18 15.75
N ASP A 119 1.92 -18.49 15.65
CA ASP A 119 0.65 -19.20 15.75
C ASP A 119 0.05 -19.16 17.16
N ASN A 120 -1.25 -19.42 17.27
CA ASN A 120 -1.94 -19.46 18.57
C ASN A 120 -1.51 -20.68 19.40
N TYR A 121 -1.15 -21.79 18.74
CA TYR A 121 -0.64 -22.97 19.42
C TYR A 121 0.69 -22.70 20.13
N THR A 122 1.66 -22.08 19.43
CA THR A 122 2.98 -21.75 20.02
C THR A 122 2.86 -20.74 21.16
N MET A 123 1.90 -19.82 21.06
CA MET A 123 1.54 -18.91 22.15
C MET A 123 0.97 -19.63 23.38
N ALA A 124 0.12 -20.64 23.17
CA ALA A 124 -0.45 -21.44 24.26
C ALA A 124 0.62 -22.31 24.94
N GLU A 125 1.51 -22.92 24.16
CA GLU A 125 2.65 -23.69 24.69
C GLU A 125 3.61 -22.79 25.49
N ALA A 126 3.94 -21.61 24.96
CA ALA A 126 4.78 -20.62 25.65
C ALA A 126 4.12 -20.08 26.94
N ARG A 127 2.79 -19.92 26.95
CA ARG A 127 2.04 -19.56 28.16
C ARG A 127 2.09 -20.67 29.19
N ARG A 128 1.80 -21.92 28.79
CA ARG A 128 1.81 -23.08 29.69
C ARG A 128 3.18 -23.30 30.33
N SER A 129 4.25 -23.21 29.54
CA SER A 129 5.62 -23.35 30.07
C SER A 129 5.99 -22.25 31.07
N ARG A 130 5.58 -20.99 30.82
CA ARG A 130 5.73 -19.90 31.79
C ARG A 130 4.93 -20.15 33.07
N ASP A 131 3.68 -20.56 32.93
CA ASP A 131 2.79 -20.76 34.07
C ASP A 131 3.30 -21.94 34.91
N LEU A 132 3.74 -23.05 34.31
CA LEU A 132 4.39 -24.17 35.02
C LEU A 132 5.64 -23.74 35.77
N TRP A 133 6.45 -22.87 35.19
CA TRP A 133 7.62 -22.30 35.85
C TRP A 133 7.26 -21.39 37.03
N LEU A 134 6.22 -20.55 36.89
CA LEU A 134 5.71 -19.73 37.99
C LEU A 134 5.11 -20.59 39.11
N PHE A 135 4.37 -21.65 38.75
CA PHE A 135 3.82 -22.59 39.72
C PHE A 135 4.93 -23.31 40.50
N SER A 136 5.99 -23.77 39.84
CA SER A 136 7.12 -24.40 40.55
C SER A 136 7.86 -23.40 41.44
N ALA A 137 8.06 -22.16 40.99
CA ALA A 137 8.65 -21.10 41.80
C ALA A 137 7.78 -20.77 43.03
N LEU A 138 6.46 -20.70 42.86
CA LEU A 138 5.52 -20.42 43.95
C LEU A 138 5.48 -21.55 44.98
N ILE A 139 5.49 -22.81 44.54
CA ILE A 139 5.56 -23.98 45.44
C ILE A 139 6.87 -23.95 46.24
N ALA A 140 8.01 -23.72 45.57
CA ALA A 140 9.30 -23.64 46.25
C ALA A 140 9.36 -22.47 47.26
N ALA A 141 8.79 -21.31 46.90
CA ALA A 141 8.66 -20.18 47.80
C ALA A 141 7.79 -20.51 49.02
N ALA A 142 6.64 -21.17 48.82
CA ALA A 142 5.76 -21.58 49.90
C ALA A 142 6.44 -22.57 50.87
N VAL A 143 7.22 -23.52 50.36
CA VAL A 143 8.02 -24.45 51.18
C VAL A 143 9.07 -23.69 52.00
N PHE A 144 9.76 -22.72 51.39
CA PHE A 144 10.74 -21.90 52.08
C PHE A 144 10.10 -21.04 53.19
N LEU A 145 8.98 -20.37 52.90
CA LEU A 145 8.22 -19.56 53.85
C LEU A 145 7.70 -20.42 55.03
N SER A 146 7.20 -21.62 54.75
CA SER A 146 6.75 -22.57 55.78
C SER A 146 7.91 -23.02 56.68
N GLY A 147 9.10 -23.21 56.11
CA GLY A 147 10.34 -23.47 56.85
C GLY A 147 10.75 -22.34 57.79
N LEU A 148 10.59 -21.06 57.38
CA LEU A 148 10.86 -19.91 58.23
C LEU A 148 9.91 -19.82 59.44
N THR A 149 8.66 -20.26 59.26
CA THR A 149 7.66 -20.31 60.36
C THR A 149 7.86 -21.48 61.33
N GLY A 150 8.87 -22.33 61.12
CA GLY A 150 9.17 -23.48 61.98
C GLY A 150 8.21 -24.67 61.80
N PHE A 151 7.33 -24.63 60.80
CA PHE A 151 6.36 -25.70 60.51
C PHE A 151 7.03 -26.91 59.82
N VAL A 152 8.20 -26.70 59.22
CA VAL A 152 8.93 -27.70 58.41
C VAL A 152 10.40 -27.78 58.85
N PRO A 153 11.01 -28.99 58.92
CA PRO A 153 12.43 -29.16 59.27
C PRO A 153 13.40 -28.32 58.43
N ALA A 154 14.47 -27.83 59.08
CA ALA A 154 15.44 -26.91 58.48
C ALA A 154 16.13 -27.44 57.20
N TRP A 155 16.34 -28.76 57.09
CA TRP A 155 16.94 -29.37 55.89
C TRP A 155 16.01 -29.30 54.67
N ILE A 156 14.69 -29.40 54.87
CA ILE A 156 13.68 -29.23 53.82
C ILE A 156 13.54 -27.74 53.46
N ALA A 157 13.59 -26.86 54.46
CA ALA A 157 13.56 -25.42 54.25
C ALA A 157 14.77 -24.94 53.40
N GLY A 158 15.98 -25.42 53.71
CA GLY A 158 17.19 -25.15 52.94
C GLY A 158 17.15 -25.73 51.52
N GLY A 159 16.61 -26.95 51.35
CA GLY A 159 16.39 -27.55 50.03
C GLY A 159 15.38 -26.77 49.19
N GLY A 160 14.28 -26.29 49.80
CA GLY A 160 13.29 -25.43 49.16
C GLY A 160 13.87 -24.10 48.71
N PHE A 161 14.73 -23.48 49.54
CA PHE A 161 15.46 -22.27 49.17
C PHE A 161 16.40 -22.49 47.98
N GLY A 162 17.19 -23.57 47.99
CA GLY A 162 18.08 -23.90 46.87
C GLY A 162 17.32 -24.14 45.56
N ALA A 163 16.23 -24.91 45.62
CA ALA A 163 15.35 -25.13 44.48
C ALA A 163 14.72 -23.82 43.97
N PHE A 164 14.26 -22.96 44.89
CA PHE A 164 13.71 -21.66 44.54
C PHE A 164 14.71 -20.80 43.78
N VAL A 165 15.95 -20.68 44.26
CA VAL A 165 17.01 -19.90 43.61
C VAL A 165 17.34 -20.46 42.22
N ILE A 166 17.48 -21.78 42.07
CA ILE A 166 17.74 -22.43 40.77
C ILE A 166 16.60 -22.15 39.77
N ILE A 167 15.35 -22.30 40.21
CA ILE A 167 14.17 -22.00 39.37
C ILE A 167 14.18 -20.53 38.96
N LEU A 168 14.52 -19.61 39.86
CA LEU A 168 14.59 -18.17 39.60
C LEU A 168 15.67 -17.83 38.55
N LEU A 169 16.86 -18.44 38.66
CA LEU A 169 17.91 -18.30 37.64
C LEU A 169 17.45 -18.81 36.27
N LEU A 170 16.68 -19.91 36.20
CA LEU A 170 16.14 -20.44 34.96
C LEU A 170 15.09 -19.52 34.30
N GLY A 171 14.51 -18.60 35.08
CA GLY A 171 13.63 -17.53 34.59
C GLY A 171 14.37 -16.37 33.92
N VAL A 172 15.68 -16.22 34.18
CA VAL A 172 16.48 -15.14 33.58
C VAL A 172 16.69 -15.45 32.10
N PRO A 173 16.28 -14.55 31.18
CA PRO A 173 16.30 -14.80 29.75
C PRO A 173 17.71 -15.09 29.21
N ALA A 174 18.76 -14.57 29.84
CA ALA A 174 20.15 -14.86 29.49
C ALA A 174 20.51 -16.34 29.75
N VAL A 175 20.26 -16.85 30.96
CA VAL A 175 20.52 -18.26 31.33
C VAL A 175 19.62 -19.18 30.53
N ARG A 176 18.35 -18.80 30.36
CA ARG A 176 17.39 -19.56 29.57
C ARG A 176 17.81 -19.70 28.11
N ARG A 177 18.37 -18.66 27.48
CA ARG A 177 18.83 -18.72 26.07
C ARG A 177 19.97 -19.71 25.83
N ILE A 178 20.80 -19.99 26.85
CA ILE A 178 21.84 -21.03 26.76
C ILE A 178 21.22 -22.44 26.81
N TYR A 179 20.16 -22.63 27.61
CA TYR A 179 19.56 -23.95 27.84
C TYR A 179 18.36 -24.28 26.95
N THR A 180 17.67 -23.28 26.38
CA THR A 180 16.53 -23.51 25.49
C THR A 180 16.45 -22.48 24.38
N THR A 181 16.29 -22.98 23.16
CA THR A 181 16.05 -22.19 21.94
C THR A 181 14.58 -21.80 21.77
N LYS A 182 13.68 -22.24 22.65
CA LYS A 182 12.25 -21.93 22.54
C LYS A 182 11.98 -20.44 22.84
N PRO A 183 11.29 -19.70 21.96
CA PRO A 183 10.99 -18.29 22.16
C PRO A 183 10.12 -18.08 23.42
N SER A 184 10.37 -16.98 24.13
CA SER A 184 9.55 -16.61 25.29
C SER A 184 8.16 -16.12 24.87
N TYR A 185 7.16 -16.25 25.74
CA TYR A 185 5.82 -15.71 25.49
C TYR A 185 5.84 -14.19 25.20
N LEU A 186 6.68 -13.44 25.91
CA LEU A 186 6.85 -12.01 25.67
C LEU A 186 7.49 -11.73 24.31
N ASP A 187 8.49 -12.52 23.90
CA ASP A 187 9.12 -12.40 22.59
C ASP A 187 8.08 -12.61 21.47
N LEU A 188 7.18 -13.58 21.63
CA LEU A 188 6.09 -13.82 20.68
C LEU A 188 5.08 -12.66 20.63
N ILE A 189 4.77 -12.01 21.76
CA ILE A 189 3.91 -10.81 21.76
C ILE A 189 4.61 -9.64 21.06
N ILE A 190 5.87 -9.40 21.40
CA ILE A 190 6.66 -8.29 20.85
C ILE A 190 6.81 -8.46 19.33
N THR A 191 7.06 -9.68 18.86
CA THR A 191 7.14 -9.99 17.43
C THR A 191 5.81 -9.77 16.71
N ARG A 192 4.65 -10.20 17.27
CA ARG A 192 3.32 -9.87 16.70
C ARG A 192 3.12 -8.37 16.56
N GLN A 193 3.42 -7.61 17.62
CA GLN A 193 3.25 -6.15 17.62
C GLN A 193 4.22 -5.47 16.65
N ARG A 194 5.42 -6.01 16.49
CA ARG A 194 6.42 -5.50 15.54
C ARG A 194 5.96 -5.72 14.10
N MET A 195 5.58 -6.94 13.72
CA MET A 195 5.08 -7.24 12.38
C MET A 195 3.86 -6.39 12.03
N LEU A 196 2.92 -6.23 12.97
CA LEU A 196 1.75 -5.38 12.75
C LEU A 196 2.11 -3.89 12.60
N ARG A 197 3.10 -3.40 13.34
CA ARG A 197 3.60 -2.02 13.21
C ARG A 197 4.26 -1.81 11.85
N GLU A 198 5.14 -2.73 11.44
CA GLU A 198 5.81 -2.70 10.15
C GLU A 198 4.78 -2.73 9.00
N ALA A 199 3.80 -3.64 9.07
CA ALA A 199 2.70 -3.70 8.10
C ALA A 199 1.90 -2.38 8.05
N ARG A 200 1.52 -1.82 9.20
CA ARG A 200 0.80 -0.54 9.23
C ARG A 200 1.63 0.61 8.67
N GLN A 201 2.94 0.63 8.92
CA GLN A 201 3.82 1.66 8.39
C GLN A 201 3.96 1.52 6.88
N HIS A 202 4.06 0.29 6.35
CA HIS A 202 4.08 0.04 4.91
C HIS A 202 2.75 0.46 4.26
N VAL A 203 1.62 0.12 4.87
CA VAL A 203 0.31 0.56 4.38
C VAL A 203 0.18 2.09 4.44
N ALA A 204 0.64 2.73 5.52
CA ALA A 204 0.64 4.19 5.63
C ALA A 204 1.53 4.82 4.56
N HIS A 205 2.66 4.18 4.23
CA HIS A 205 3.46 4.56 3.09
C HIS A 205 2.59 4.43 1.84
N LEU A 206 2.20 3.23 1.41
CA LEU A 206 1.43 2.96 0.19
C LEU A 206 0.20 3.86 -0.01
N GLU A 207 -0.63 4.06 1.01
CA GLU A 207 -1.83 4.90 0.90
C GLU A 207 -1.52 6.38 0.64
N GLY A 208 -0.40 6.89 1.18
CA GLY A 208 -0.02 8.29 1.04
C GLY A 208 -1.08 9.27 1.57
N SER A 209 -1.14 10.46 0.95
CA SER A 209 -2.11 11.51 1.29
C SER A 209 -3.51 11.26 0.71
N ASP A 210 -3.60 10.51 -0.39
CA ASP A 210 -4.77 10.53 -1.26
C ASP A 210 -5.64 9.26 -1.16
N GLY A 211 -5.14 8.21 -0.50
CA GLY A 211 -5.86 6.96 -0.31
C GLY A 211 -5.82 6.07 -1.56
N LEU A 212 -4.81 5.20 -1.63
CA LEU A 212 -4.55 4.34 -2.79
C LEU A 212 -5.75 3.45 -3.14
N ILE A 213 -6.31 2.73 -2.15
CA ILE A 213 -7.44 1.82 -2.42
C ILE A 213 -8.66 2.60 -2.96
N TRP A 214 -8.95 3.78 -2.42
CA TRP A 214 -10.06 4.60 -2.92
C TRP A 214 -9.85 5.00 -4.38
N GLN A 215 -8.63 5.33 -4.79
CA GLN A 215 -8.30 5.58 -6.20
C GLN A 215 -8.44 4.30 -7.05
N CYS A 216 -7.96 3.17 -6.54
CA CYS A 216 -8.08 1.88 -7.22
C CYS A 216 -9.53 1.44 -7.44
N ALA A 217 -10.47 1.86 -6.60
CA ALA A 217 -11.89 1.58 -6.83
C ALA A 217 -12.42 2.14 -8.17
N ARG A 218 -11.79 3.19 -8.72
CA ARG A 218 -12.14 3.74 -10.03
C ARG A 218 -11.79 2.77 -11.17
N MET A 219 -10.86 1.83 -10.96
CA MET A 219 -10.52 0.76 -11.91
C MET A 219 -11.47 -0.44 -11.84
N ALA A 220 -12.51 -0.38 -11.00
CA ALA A 220 -13.43 -1.50 -10.83
C ALA A 220 -14.28 -1.82 -12.08
N ASP A 221 -14.23 -0.98 -13.11
CA ASP A 221 -14.81 -1.28 -14.42
C ASP A 221 -14.00 -2.36 -15.17
N PHE A 222 -12.69 -2.48 -14.91
CA PHE A 222 -11.79 -3.50 -15.48
C PHE A 222 -11.66 -4.76 -14.60
N ASN A 223 -11.98 -4.65 -13.31
CA ASN A 223 -12.08 -5.79 -12.40
C ASN A 223 -13.25 -5.60 -11.40
N PRO A 224 -14.38 -6.28 -11.60
CA PRO A 224 -15.54 -6.12 -10.72
C PRO A 224 -15.29 -6.67 -9.30
N ALA A 225 -14.23 -7.47 -9.07
CA ALA A 225 -13.87 -7.96 -7.75
C ALA A 225 -13.62 -6.82 -6.75
N LEU A 226 -13.15 -5.65 -7.22
CA LEU A 226 -12.92 -4.47 -6.38
C LEU A 226 -14.22 -3.86 -5.82
N LYS A 227 -15.38 -4.09 -6.46
CA LYS A 227 -16.70 -3.65 -5.99
C LYS A 227 -17.31 -4.57 -4.93
N ASN A 228 -16.62 -5.65 -4.53
CA ASN A 228 -17.14 -6.58 -3.53
C ASN A 228 -17.39 -5.88 -2.18
N THR A 229 -18.51 -6.19 -1.53
CA THR A 229 -18.91 -5.62 -0.24
C THR A 229 -17.88 -5.83 0.86
N ARG A 230 -17.05 -6.88 0.76
CA ARG A 230 -15.93 -7.13 1.69
C ARG A 230 -14.93 -5.98 1.75
N PHE A 231 -14.71 -5.28 0.62
CA PHE A 231 -13.78 -4.16 0.53
C PHE A 231 -14.42 -2.80 0.84
N SER A 232 -15.76 -2.73 0.92
CA SER A 232 -16.48 -1.47 1.16
C SER A 232 -16.04 -0.75 2.43
N HIS A 233 -15.77 -1.50 3.50
CA HIS A 233 -15.27 -0.92 4.75
C HIS A 233 -13.84 -0.38 4.58
N LEU A 234 -12.94 -1.14 3.92
CA LEU A 234 -11.59 -0.66 3.64
C LEU A 234 -11.59 0.59 2.74
N LEU A 235 -12.50 0.65 1.78
CA LEU A 235 -12.67 1.81 0.90
C LEU A 235 -13.06 3.08 1.66
N ARG A 236 -14.06 3.00 2.56
CA ARG A 236 -14.45 4.12 3.43
C ARG A 236 -13.32 4.56 4.35
N LEU A 237 -12.49 3.62 4.79
CA LEU A 237 -11.33 3.93 5.63
C LEU A 237 -10.16 4.55 4.87
N SER A 238 -9.95 4.14 3.62
CA SER A 238 -9.00 4.77 2.69
C SER A 238 -9.45 6.20 2.34
N GLU A 239 -10.73 6.39 2.07
CA GLU A 239 -11.35 7.70 1.82
C GLU A 239 -11.19 8.66 3.02
N SER A 240 -11.43 8.16 4.23
CA SER A 240 -11.21 8.93 5.47
C SER A 240 -9.73 9.05 5.89
N ARG A 241 -8.79 8.52 5.11
CA ARG A 241 -7.33 8.54 5.36
C ARG A 241 -6.90 7.95 6.71
N SER A 242 -7.75 7.10 7.31
CA SER A 242 -7.52 6.54 8.63
C SER A 242 -7.20 5.03 8.59
N LEU A 243 -7.11 4.45 7.40
CA LEU A 243 -6.91 3.03 7.16
C LEU A 243 -5.73 2.43 7.93
N SER A 244 -4.55 3.05 7.82
CA SER A 244 -3.33 2.58 8.48
C SER A 244 -3.44 2.55 10.01
N ARG A 245 -4.22 3.46 10.61
CA ARG A 245 -4.47 3.50 12.06
C ARG A 245 -5.44 2.41 12.51
N GLN A 246 -6.42 2.07 11.68
CA GLN A 246 -7.47 1.11 12.02
C GLN A 246 -7.11 -0.36 11.73
N LEU A 247 -6.00 -0.60 11.02
CA LEU A 247 -5.44 -1.93 10.74
C LEU A 247 -4.79 -2.58 11.98
N THR A 248 -5.59 -2.88 13.00
CA THR A 248 -5.13 -3.45 14.28
C THR A 248 -5.08 -4.98 14.29
N ARG A 249 -5.78 -5.63 13.37
CA ARG A 249 -5.89 -7.10 13.31
C ARG A 249 -5.21 -7.64 12.06
N ARG A 250 -4.63 -8.83 12.17
CA ARG A 250 -4.01 -9.56 11.05
C ARG A 250 -4.99 -9.75 9.89
N GLU A 251 -6.24 -10.08 10.20
CA GLU A 251 -7.31 -10.31 9.22
C GLU A 251 -7.53 -9.10 8.32
N HIS A 252 -7.54 -7.89 8.90
CA HIS A 252 -7.73 -6.66 8.13
C HIS A 252 -6.53 -6.36 7.21
N VAL A 253 -5.31 -6.63 7.67
CA VAL A 253 -4.10 -6.47 6.83
C VAL A 253 -4.09 -7.50 5.69
N ARG A 254 -4.53 -8.73 5.94
CA ARG A 254 -4.69 -9.74 4.89
C ARG A 254 -5.78 -9.36 3.89
N LEU A 255 -6.90 -8.82 4.36
CA LEU A 255 -7.96 -8.32 3.50
C LEU A 255 -7.47 -7.16 2.63
N TYR A 256 -6.66 -6.26 3.20
CA TYR A 256 -5.97 -5.19 2.49
C TYR A 256 -5.06 -5.73 1.38
N LEU A 257 -4.23 -6.74 1.70
CA LEU A 257 -3.38 -7.41 0.71
C LEU A 257 -4.18 -8.01 -0.44
N ILE A 258 -5.27 -8.73 -0.15
CA ILE A 258 -6.12 -9.32 -1.18
C ILE A 258 -6.70 -8.22 -2.08
N CYS A 259 -7.13 -7.10 -1.50
CA CYS A 259 -7.64 -5.96 -2.26
C CYS A 259 -6.57 -5.37 -3.18
N LEU A 260 -5.33 -5.22 -2.71
CA LEU A 260 -4.22 -4.74 -3.52
C LEU A 260 -3.86 -5.70 -4.65
N LEU A 261 -3.87 -7.01 -4.41
CA LEU A 261 -3.63 -8.01 -5.47
C LEU A 261 -4.70 -7.96 -6.56
N GLU A 262 -5.96 -7.75 -6.18
CA GLU A 262 -7.03 -7.55 -7.15
C GLU A 262 -6.90 -6.20 -7.89
N ALA A 263 -6.37 -5.17 -7.23
CA ALA A 263 -6.06 -3.89 -7.84
C ALA A 263 -4.88 -3.97 -8.81
N GLU A 264 -3.85 -4.76 -8.52
CA GLU A 264 -2.70 -5.01 -9.41
C GLU A 264 -3.15 -5.71 -10.70
N LYS A 265 -4.02 -6.72 -10.58
CA LYS A 265 -4.64 -7.36 -11.75
C LYS A 265 -5.45 -6.37 -12.57
N ALA A 266 -6.21 -5.48 -11.91
CA ALA A 266 -6.96 -4.44 -12.59
C ALA A 266 -6.03 -3.44 -13.29
N TYR A 267 -4.95 -3.03 -12.64
CA TYR A 267 -3.92 -2.15 -13.21
C TYR A 267 -3.32 -2.74 -14.49
N SER A 268 -2.97 -4.03 -14.46
CA SER A 268 -2.44 -4.74 -15.64
C SER A 268 -3.43 -4.76 -16.80
N ARG A 269 -4.75 -4.87 -16.52
CA ARG A 269 -5.79 -4.82 -17.55
C ARG A 269 -6.00 -3.40 -18.09
N VAL A 270 -5.98 -2.39 -17.22
CA VAL A 270 -6.05 -0.97 -17.62
C VAL A 270 -4.86 -0.61 -18.51
N GLN A 271 -3.66 -1.08 -18.15
CA GLN A 271 -2.44 -0.85 -18.92
C GLN A 271 -2.54 -1.48 -20.32
N LYS A 272 -3.05 -2.71 -20.43
CA LYS A 272 -3.31 -3.35 -21.74
C LYS A 272 -4.32 -2.56 -22.57
N ALA A 273 -5.45 -2.19 -21.97
CA ALA A 273 -6.48 -1.39 -22.65
C ALA A 273 -5.96 -0.01 -23.09
N PHE A 274 -5.07 0.59 -22.31
CA PHE A 274 -4.39 1.83 -22.67
C PHE A 274 -3.49 1.64 -23.90
N PHE A 275 -2.69 0.58 -23.95
CA PHE A 275 -1.84 0.29 -25.10
C PHE A 275 -2.63 -0.08 -26.36
N GLU A 276 -3.68 -0.90 -26.23
CA GLU A 276 -4.58 -1.25 -27.34
C GLU A 276 -5.25 0.02 -27.90
N GLY A 277 -5.79 0.88 -27.04
CA GLY A 277 -6.39 2.15 -27.46
C GLY A 277 -5.37 3.11 -28.08
N ASN A 278 -4.10 3.07 -27.67
CA ASN A 278 -3.03 3.86 -28.26
C ASN A 278 -2.62 3.33 -29.65
N GLN A 279 -2.58 2.02 -29.83
CA GLN A 279 -2.35 1.38 -31.13
C GLN A 279 -3.49 1.69 -32.10
N GLU A 280 -4.75 1.57 -31.66
CA GLU A 280 -5.92 1.90 -32.49
C GLU A 280 -5.93 3.39 -32.90
N ALA A 281 -5.50 4.29 -32.02
CA ALA A 281 -5.35 5.70 -32.37
C ALA A 281 -4.26 5.94 -33.43
N LEU A 282 -3.13 5.22 -33.35
CA LEU A 282 -2.07 5.28 -34.35
C LEU A 282 -2.52 4.71 -35.70
N ASP A 283 -3.22 3.57 -35.70
CA ASP A 283 -3.74 2.94 -36.93
C ASP A 283 -4.74 3.84 -37.66
N ARG A 284 -5.51 4.65 -36.92
CA ARG A 284 -6.44 5.65 -37.47
C ARG A 284 -5.78 6.99 -37.82
N GLY A 285 -4.46 7.14 -37.61
CA GLY A 285 -3.69 8.35 -37.89
C GLY A 285 -3.97 9.52 -36.94
N TRP A 286 -4.38 9.26 -35.70
CA TRP A 286 -4.67 10.28 -34.69
C TRP A 286 -3.44 10.52 -33.80
N GLU A 287 -2.39 11.09 -34.39
CA GLU A 287 -1.09 11.30 -33.72
C GLU A 287 -1.20 12.20 -32.47
N GLU A 288 -2.11 13.17 -32.45
CA GLU A 288 -2.36 14.06 -31.30
C GLU A 288 -2.92 13.32 -30.07
N VAL A 289 -3.52 12.15 -30.29
CA VAL A 289 -4.13 11.31 -29.26
C VAL A 289 -3.10 10.32 -28.72
N ALA A 290 -2.21 9.83 -29.60
CA ALA A 290 -1.16 8.91 -29.23
C ALA A 290 -0.27 9.54 -28.16
N ALA A 291 -0.16 8.89 -27.00
CA ALA A 291 0.64 9.40 -25.91
C ALA A 291 2.12 9.39 -26.31
N GLU A 292 2.69 10.56 -26.60
CA GLU A 292 4.14 10.69 -26.70
C GLU A 292 4.77 10.33 -25.34
N PRO A 293 5.79 9.45 -25.32
CA PRO A 293 6.53 9.18 -24.10
C PRO A 293 7.25 10.46 -23.67
N GLU A 294 6.99 10.91 -22.43
CA GLU A 294 7.68 12.08 -21.86
C GLU A 294 9.20 11.88 -21.98
N PRO A 295 9.96 12.89 -22.46
CA PRO A 295 11.40 12.80 -22.55
C PRO A 295 11.97 12.64 -21.14
N ARG A 296 12.72 11.55 -20.93
CA ARG A 296 13.47 11.34 -19.69
C ARG A 296 14.50 12.48 -19.58
N THR A 297 14.30 13.38 -18.63
CA THR A 297 15.27 14.41 -18.23
C THR A 297 15.97 13.99 -16.95
#